data_AF-A0A117SSE1-F1
#
_entry.id   AF-A0A117SSE1-F1
#
_cell.length_a   1.000
_cell.length_b   1.000
_cell.length_c   1.000
_cell.angle_alpha   90.00
_cell.angle_beta   90.00
_cell.angle_gamma   90.00
#
_symmetry.space_group_name_H-M   'P 1'
#
loop_
_entity.id
_entity.type
_entity.pdbx_description
1 polymer ?
#
loop_
_entity_poly.entity_id
_entity_poly.type
_entity_poly.pdbx_seq_one_letter_code
_entity_poly.pdbx_strand_id
1 'polypeptide(L)'
;MDSEGVRRRIVEFLRGRGGASVYQIAKELGISYGAAQWHLYVLERDGVVFTVVQGRRRVVVLRDSFDAYVGSLRMMDFFRDLWEFLRSRGVEGSTPFLEAVRSLGEGDVSSSLVSIAKSLYYWRRGEGGGGQSGL
;
A
#
# COMPACT_ATOMS: atom_id res chain seq x y z
N MET A 1 -20.42 27.75 1.95
CA MET A 1 -19.69 26.83 2.84
C MET A 1 -18.42 27.53 3.25
N ASP A 2 -18.09 27.56 4.53
CA ASP A 2 -16.83 28.15 4.97
C ASP A 2 -15.63 27.29 4.56
N SER A 3 -14.43 27.87 4.67
CA SER A 3 -13.18 27.23 4.23
C SER A 3 -12.89 25.92 4.98
N GLU A 4 -13.32 25.83 6.23
CA GLU A 4 -13.15 24.65 7.08
C GLU A 4 -14.09 23.51 6.69
N GLY A 5 -15.36 23.82 6.41
CA GLY A 5 -16.33 22.86 5.87
C GLY A 5 -15.89 22.27 4.52
N VAL A 6 -15.22 23.06 3.67
CA VAL A 6 -14.63 22.54 2.42
C VAL A 6 -13.53 21.53 2.71
N ARG A 7 -12.57 21.88 3.57
CA ARG A 7 -11.46 20.97 3.93
C ARG A 7 -11.95 19.66 4.55
N ARG A 8 -12.96 19.72 5.43
CA ARG A 8 -13.57 18.53 6.03
C ARG A 8 -14.19 17.60 4.97
N ARG A 9 -14.96 18.16 4.01
CA ARG A 9 -15.53 17.36 2.92
C ARG A 9 -14.47 16.75 1.99
N ILE A 10 -13.33 17.42 1.78
CA ILE A 10 -12.19 16.84 1.05
C ILE A 10 -11.68 15.59 1.78
N VAL A 11 -11.47 15.69 3.09
CA VAL A 11 -10.98 14.57 3.92
C VAL A 11 -11.97 13.40 3.90
N GLU A 12 -13.26 13.67 4.07
CA GLU A 12 -14.31 12.65 4.01
C GLU A 12 -14.36 11.94 2.64
N PHE A 13 -14.27 12.71 1.55
CA PHE A 13 -14.22 12.16 0.20
C PHE A 13 -13.00 11.27 -0.03
N LEU A 14 -11.82 11.71 0.40
CA LEU A 14 -10.60 10.91 0.29
C LEU A 14 -10.64 9.66 1.17
N ARG A 15 -11.25 9.72 2.35
CA ARG A 15 -11.40 8.56 3.25
C ARG A 15 -12.23 7.44 2.61
N GLY A 16 -13.29 7.78 1.87
CA GLY A 16 -14.12 6.79 1.19
C GLY A 16 -13.51 6.22 -0.10
N ARG A 17 -12.53 6.93 -0.70
CA ARG A 17 -12.01 6.62 -2.04
C ARG A 17 -10.54 6.13 -2.05
N GLY A 18 -9.76 6.42 -1.02
CA GLY A 18 -8.30 6.20 -0.96
C GLY A 18 -7.51 7.38 -1.52
N GLY A 19 -7.78 7.76 -2.76
CA GLY A 19 -7.15 8.92 -3.42
C GLY A 19 -7.93 9.52 -4.59
N ALA A 20 -7.64 10.78 -4.90
CA ALA A 20 -8.29 11.49 -6.01
C ALA A 20 -7.40 12.59 -6.61
N SER A 21 -7.59 12.89 -7.90
CA SER A 21 -6.97 14.07 -8.52
C SER A 21 -7.66 15.35 -8.05
N VAL A 22 -6.96 16.48 -8.16
CA VAL A 22 -7.52 17.81 -7.85
C VAL A 22 -8.80 18.08 -8.64
N TYR A 23 -8.84 17.66 -9.91
CA TYR A 23 -10.04 17.79 -10.75
C TYR A 23 -11.22 16.97 -10.21
N GLN A 24 -10.98 15.73 -9.78
CA GLN A 24 -12.02 14.89 -9.19
C GLN A 24 -12.56 15.48 -7.90
N ILE A 25 -11.69 16.04 -7.06
CA ILE A 25 -12.08 16.71 -5.80
C ILE A 25 -12.90 17.97 -6.11
N ALA A 26 -12.46 18.80 -7.06
CA ALA A 26 -13.19 20.00 -7.47
C ALA A 26 -14.59 19.65 -7.99
N LYS A 27 -14.68 18.64 -8.86
CA LYS A 27 -15.93 18.17 -9.43
C LYS A 27 -16.88 17.62 -8.36
N GLU A 28 -16.39 16.78 -7.46
CA GLU A 28 -17.20 16.15 -6.40
C GLU A 28 -17.75 17.20 -5.43
N LEU A 29 -16.92 18.16 -5.03
CA LEU A 29 -17.31 19.14 -4.02
C LEU A 29 -18.11 20.32 -4.60
N GLY A 30 -18.19 20.43 -5.93
CA GLY A 30 -18.84 21.55 -6.62
C GLY A 30 -18.08 22.87 -6.45
N ILE A 31 -16.74 22.81 -6.38
CA ILE A 31 -15.86 23.98 -6.19
C ILE A 31 -14.95 24.19 -7.41
N SER A 32 -14.41 25.40 -7.55
CA SER A 32 -13.45 25.66 -8.63
C SER A 32 -12.15 24.89 -8.43
N TYR A 33 -11.43 24.63 -9.52
CA TYR A 33 -10.12 23.98 -9.47
C TYR A 33 -9.12 24.75 -8.59
N GLY A 34 -9.07 26.08 -8.72
CA GLY A 34 -8.20 26.93 -7.91
C GLY A 34 -8.55 26.90 -6.42
N ALA A 35 -9.85 26.87 -6.07
CA ALA A 35 -10.28 26.69 -4.69
C ALA A 35 -9.86 25.32 -4.15
N ALA A 36 -10.05 24.25 -4.93
CA ALA A 36 -9.59 22.92 -4.56
C ALA A 36 -8.06 22.89 -4.33
N GLN A 37 -7.27 23.49 -5.23
CA GLN A 37 -5.81 23.60 -5.06
C GLN A 37 -5.43 24.32 -3.77
N TRP A 38 -6.10 25.44 -3.46
CA TRP A 38 -5.82 26.19 -2.22
C TRP A 38 -6.12 25.37 -0.96
N HIS A 39 -7.29 24.73 -0.90
CA HIS A 39 -7.65 23.89 0.24
C HIS A 39 -6.69 22.70 0.40
N LEU A 40 -6.28 22.09 -0.72
CA LEU A 40 -5.32 20.99 -0.73
C LEU A 40 -3.93 21.43 -0.27
N TYR A 41 -3.47 22.60 -0.71
CA TYR A 41 -2.23 23.19 -0.23
C TYR A 41 -2.24 23.39 1.29
N VAL A 42 -3.34 23.92 1.84
CA VAL A 42 -3.50 24.08 3.30
C VAL A 42 -3.47 22.73 4.01
N LEU A 43 -4.23 21.74 3.52
CA LEU A 43 -4.26 20.39 4.09
C LEU A 43 -2.90 19.68 4.01
N GLU A 44 -2.14 19.88 2.94
CA GLU A 44 -0.82 19.29 2.76
C GLU A 44 0.20 19.91 3.72
N ARG A 45 0.18 21.25 3.83
CA ARG A 45 0.99 22.00 4.81
C ARG A 45 0.69 21.58 6.24
N ASP A 46 -0.58 21.35 6.56
CA ASP A 46 -1.02 20.92 7.89
C ASP A 46 -0.83 19.40 8.12
N GLY A 47 -0.23 18.69 7.15
CA GLY A 47 0.12 17.27 7.28
C GLY A 47 -1.05 16.31 7.11
N VAL A 48 -2.23 16.75 6.69
CA VAL A 48 -3.43 15.91 6.57
C VAL A 48 -3.43 15.09 5.29
N VAL A 49 -2.91 15.65 4.20
CA VAL A 49 -2.81 14.99 2.89
C VAL A 49 -1.39 15.06 2.35
N PHE A 50 -1.13 14.31 1.29
CA PHE A 50 0.03 14.49 0.42
C PHE A 50 -0.26 13.96 -0.98
N THR A 51 0.60 14.32 -1.92
CA THR A 51 0.48 13.87 -3.32
C THR A 51 1.38 12.67 -3.60
N VAL A 52 0.81 11.61 -4.18
CA VAL A 52 1.55 10.45 -4.71
C VAL A 52 1.38 10.32 -6.21
N VAL A 53 2.33 9.65 -6.85
CA VAL A 53 2.22 9.24 -8.26
C VAL A 53 1.67 7.82 -8.31
N GLN A 54 0.45 7.66 -8.84
CA GLN A 54 -0.14 6.36 -9.16
C GLN A 54 -0.16 6.18 -10.68
N GLY A 55 0.73 5.32 -11.18
CA GLY A 55 0.96 5.14 -12.61
C GLY A 55 1.46 6.43 -13.27
N ARG A 56 0.65 7.03 -14.16
CA ARG A 56 0.95 8.31 -14.83
C ARG A 56 0.24 9.51 -14.20
N ARG A 57 -0.53 9.32 -13.12
CA ARG A 57 -1.39 10.37 -12.54
C ARG A 57 -0.90 10.75 -11.16
N ARG A 58 -1.00 12.04 -10.84
CA ARG A 58 -0.84 12.56 -9.48
C ARG A 58 -2.19 12.51 -8.78
N VAL A 59 -2.24 11.88 -7.61
CA VAL A 59 -3.42 11.80 -6.77
C VAL A 59 -3.08 12.29 -5.37
N VAL A 60 -4.04 12.97 -4.76
CA VAL A 60 -4.00 13.34 -3.35
C VAL A 60 -4.56 12.18 -2.55
N VAL A 61 -3.86 11.80 -1.48
CA VAL A 61 -4.28 10.77 -0.51
C VAL A 61 -4.22 11.35 0.91
N LEU A 62 -4.95 10.76 1.84
CA LEU A 62 -4.77 11.09 3.27
C LEU A 62 -3.40 10.60 3.74
N ARG A 63 -2.75 11.35 4.62
CA ARG A 63 -1.43 10.96 5.17
C ARG A 63 -1.46 9.61 5.86
N ASP A 64 -2.53 9.31 6.59
CA ASP A 64 -2.68 8.08 7.35
C ASP A 64 -3.51 7.01 6.61
N SER A 65 -3.63 7.10 5.27
CA SER A 65 -4.33 6.08 4.49
C SER A 65 -3.50 4.82 4.29
N PHE A 66 -4.17 3.71 3.99
CA PHE A 66 -3.47 2.49 3.55
C PHE A 66 -2.65 2.73 2.28
N ASP A 67 -3.16 3.51 1.32
CA ASP A 67 -2.42 3.87 0.11
C ASP A 67 -1.13 4.63 0.42
N ALA A 68 -1.17 5.48 1.45
CA ALA A 68 -0.01 6.21 1.91
C ALA A 68 1.03 5.31 2.59
N TYR A 69 0.54 4.41 3.44
CA TYR A 69 1.34 3.37 4.04
C TYR A 69 2.03 2.54 2.95
N VAL A 70 1.28 1.92 2.05
CA VAL A 70 1.84 1.09 0.97
C VAL A 70 2.76 1.88 0.04
N GLY A 71 2.39 3.12 -0.30
CA GLY A 71 3.20 3.98 -1.18
C GLY A 71 4.55 4.40 -0.58
N SER A 72 4.67 4.39 0.74
CA SER A 72 5.93 4.70 1.46
C SER A 72 6.65 3.46 2.00
N LEU A 73 6.01 2.29 1.92
CA LEU A 73 6.50 1.06 2.53
C LEU A 73 7.71 0.52 1.77
N ARG A 74 8.85 0.43 2.46
CA ARG A 74 10.05 -0.22 1.91
C ARG A 74 9.98 -1.72 2.18
N MET A 75 10.60 -2.51 1.30
CA MET A 75 10.60 -3.97 1.43
C MET A 75 11.20 -4.47 2.76
N MET A 76 12.27 -3.85 3.26
CA MET A 76 12.88 -4.25 4.53
C MET A 76 11.96 -3.95 5.73
N ASP A 77 11.25 -2.82 5.70
CA ASP A 77 10.30 -2.46 6.73
C ASP A 77 9.10 -3.41 6.71
N PHE A 78 8.56 -3.69 5.51
CA PHE A 78 7.52 -4.69 5.34
C PHE A 78 7.91 -6.06 5.90
N PHE A 79 9.10 -6.58 5.59
CA PHE A 79 9.52 -7.90 6.09
C PHE A 79 9.71 -7.93 7.60
N ARG A 80 10.24 -6.85 8.20
CA ARG A 80 10.36 -6.74 9.65
C ARG A 80 9.00 -6.78 10.31
N ASP A 81 8.08 -5.94 9.85
CA ASP A 81 6.75 -5.81 10.45
C ASP A 81 5.92 -7.09 10.23
N LEU A 82 6.06 -7.72 9.05
CA LEU A 82 5.49 -9.05 8.77
C LEU A 82 6.06 -10.12 9.71
N TRP A 83 7.36 -10.10 9.98
CA TRP A 83 7.99 -11.04 10.90
C TRP A 83 7.51 -10.85 12.34
N GLU A 84 7.39 -9.61 12.82
CA GLU A 84 6.82 -9.30 14.13
C GLU A 84 5.37 -9.77 14.25
N PHE A 85 4.58 -9.59 13.19
CA PHE A 85 3.20 -10.08 13.09
C PHE A 85 3.09 -11.61 13.12
N LEU A 86 4.03 -12.33 12.52
CA LEU A 86 4.09 -13.79 12.59
C LEU A 86 4.50 -14.26 13.99
N ARG A 87 5.50 -13.62 14.58
CA ARG A 87 5.95 -13.92 15.95
C ARG A 87 4.87 -13.70 16.99
N SER A 88 4.04 -12.66 16.85
CA SER A 88 2.91 -12.42 17.76
C SER A 88 1.83 -13.50 17.68
N ARG A 89 1.88 -14.38 16.67
CA ARG A 89 1.03 -15.57 16.50
C ARG A 89 1.72 -16.89 16.88
N GLY A 90 2.91 -16.82 17.47
CA GLY A 90 3.67 -18.00 17.88
C GLY A 90 4.48 -18.66 16.75
N VAL A 91 4.67 -17.98 15.61
CA VAL A 91 5.60 -18.46 14.58
C VAL A 91 7.03 -18.14 14.98
N GLU A 92 7.88 -19.16 14.99
CA GLU A 92 9.30 -19.07 15.24
C GLU A 92 10.11 -19.34 13.96
N GLY A 93 11.41 -19.02 13.95
CA GLY A 93 12.27 -19.26 12.79
C GLY A 93 12.39 -20.74 12.40
N SER A 94 12.16 -21.63 13.37
CA SER A 94 12.14 -23.08 13.20
C SER A 94 10.77 -23.65 12.83
N THR A 95 9.69 -22.85 12.90
CA THR A 95 8.35 -23.33 12.57
C THR A 95 8.30 -23.76 11.09
N PRO A 96 7.82 -24.99 10.78
CA PRO A 96 7.67 -25.43 9.40
C PRO A 96 6.81 -24.47 8.58
N PHE A 97 7.25 -24.12 7.37
CA PHE A 97 6.60 -23.11 6.53
C PHE A 97 5.08 -23.31 6.37
N LEU A 98 4.65 -24.54 6.07
CA LEU A 98 3.23 -24.84 5.89
C LEU A 98 2.40 -24.69 7.18
N GLU A 99 3.01 -24.93 8.33
CA GLU A 99 2.38 -24.72 9.63
C GLU A 99 2.24 -23.22 9.92
N ALA A 100 3.30 -22.44 9.70
CA ALA A 100 3.28 -20.99 9.83
C ALA A 100 2.20 -20.35 8.92
N VAL A 101 2.10 -20.79 7.67
CA VAL A 101 1.07 -20.29 6.74
C VAL A 101 -0.35 -20.66 7.20
N ARG A 102 -0.57 -21.88 7.68
CA ARG A 102 -1.88 -22.30 8.21
C ARG A 102 -2.30 -21.48 9.43
N SER A 103 -1.35 -21.06 10.27
CA SER A 103 -1.60 -20.21 11.44
C SER A 103 -2.18 -18.83 11.10
N LEU A 104 -2.02 -18.38 9.85
CA LEU A 104 -2.56 -17.11 9.35
C LEU A 104 -4.06 -17.19 9.00
N GLY A 105 -4.66 -18.38 9.01
CA GLY A 105 -6.06 -18.63 8.66
C GLY A 105 -6.28 -19.07 7.22
N GLU A 106 -7.54 -19.34 6.87
CA GLU A 106 -7.96 -19.68 5.51
C GLU A 106 -8.26 -18.41 4.71
N GLY A 107 -7.72 -18.29 3.49
CA GLY A 107 -7.97 -17.15 2.60
C GLY A 107 -6.83 -16.84 1.61
N ASP A 108 -6.98 -15.72 0.90
CA ASP A 108 -6.09 -15.29 -0.20
C ASP A 108 -4.63 -15.07 0.23
N VAL A 109 -4.39 -14.77 1.50
CA VAL A 109 -3.04 -14.57 2.04
C VAL A 109 -2.24 -15.87 2.06
N SER A 110 -2.86 -16.96 2.51
CA SER A 110 -2.22 -18.27 2.64
C SER A 110 -1.86 -18.85 1.27
N SER A 111 -2.77 -18.73 0.28
CA SER A 111 -2.50 -19.13 -1.10
C SER A 111 -1.41 -18.28 -1.76
N SER A 112 -1.38 -16.98 -1.48
CA SER A 112 -0.34 -16.06 -1.96
C SER A 112 1.05 -16.44 -1.43
N LEU A 113 1.18 -16.74 -0.14
CA LEU A 113 2.46 -17.16 0.45
C LEU A 113 2.97 -18.47 -0.14
N VAL A 114 2.09 -19.47 -0.31
CA VAL A 114 2.45 -20.73 -0.99
C VAL A 114 2.90 -20.49 -2.42
N SER A 115 2.23 -19.59 -3.15
CA SER A 115 2.60 -19.24 -4.51
C SER A 115 3.97 -18.55 -4.59
N ILE A 116 4.27 -17.65 -3.65
CA ILE A 116 5.59 -17.02 -3.52
C ILE A 116 6.66 -18.08 -3.24
N ALA A 117 6.43 -18.99 -2.29
CA ALA A 117 7.37 -20.06 -1.96
C ALA A 117 7.65 -20.97 -3.16
N LYS A 118 6.62 -21.30 -3.95
CA LYS A 118 6.75 -22.05 -5.20
C LYS A 118 7.61 -21.31 -6.22
N SER A 119 7.38 -20.02 -6.42
CA SER A 119 8.19 -19.18 -7.32
C SER A 119 9.67 -19.12 -6.89
N LEU A 120 9.93 -18.95 -5.59
CA LEU A 120 11.29 -18.95 -5.03
C LEU A 120 12.00 -20.29 -5.21
N TYR A 121 11.28 -21.40 -5.05
CA TYR A 121 11.79 -22.75 -5.31
C TYR A 121 12.24 -22.91 -6.77
N TYR A 122 11.40 -22.51 -7.73
CA TYR A 122 11.78 -22.61 -9.14
C TYR A 122 12.88 -21.65 -9.53
N TRP A 123 12.89 -20.42 -9.00
CA TRP A 123 13.97 -19.46 -9.23
C TRP A 123 15.32 -20.03 -8.79
N ARG A 124 15.40 -20.58 -7.58
CA ARG A 124 16.63 -21.21 -7.06
C ARG A 124 17.07 -22.42 -7.88
N ARG A 125 16.15 -23.19 -8.47
CA ARG A 125 16.49 -24.34 -9.32
C ARG A 125 16.82 -23.95 -10.76
N GLY A 126 16.24 -22.87 -11.28
CA GLY A 126 16.51 -22.33 -12.61
C GLY A 126 17.91 -21.73 -12.74
N GLU A 127 18.44 -21.16 -11.66
CA GLU A 127 19.84 -20.68 -11.60
C GLU A 127 20.88 -21.82 -11.58
N GLY A 128 20.46 -23.06 -11.26
CA GLY A 128 21.32 -24.25 -11.24
C GLY A 128 21.39 -25.04 -12.56
N GLY A 129 20.67 -24.61 -13.61
CA GLY A 129 20.56 -25.34 -14.89
C GLY A 129 21.45 -24.83 -16.03
N GLY A 130 22.21 -23.75 -15.81
CA GLY A 130 23.07 -23.12 -16.82
C GLY A 130 24.52 -23.63 -16.87
N GLY A 131 24.83 -24.73 -16.20
CA GLY A 131 26.17 -25.33 -16.18
C GLY A 131 26.13 -26.75 -16.76
N GLN A 132 26.84 -26.94 -17.87
CA GLN A 132 27.07 -28.20 -18.61
C GLN A 132 25.95 -28.70 -19.53
N SER A 133 25.88 -28.09 -20.70
CA SER A 133 25.89 -28.80 -21.98
C SER A 133 26.96 -28.08 -22.81
N GLY A 134 28.06 -28.65 -23.28
CA GLY A 134 28.42 -30.02 -23.56
C GLY A 134 29.10 -29.98 -24.93
N LEU A 135 30.41 -30.32 -24.94
CA LEU A 135 31.27 -30.62 -26.09
C LEU A 135 31.78 -29.44 -26.95
#